data_AF-A0A815W0Y1-F1
#
_entry.id   AF-A0A815W0Y1-F1
#
_cell.length_a   1.000
_cell.length_b   1.000
_cell.length_c   1.000
_cell.angle_alpha   90.00
_cell.angle_beta   90.00
_cell.angle_gamma   90.00
#
_symmetry.space_group_name_H-M   'P 1'
#
loop_
_entity.id
_entity.type
_entity.pdbx_description
1 polymer ?
#
loop_
_entity_poly.entity_id
_entity_poly.type
_entity_poly.pdbx_seq_one_letter_code
_entity_poly.pdbx_strand_id
1 'polypeptide(L)'
;DWDNWINSIYEQYQWKSTKRSSPLIWRELLERGGRGTLVGNLDDFQEYAQCYYGTILDHFMTNSSALFRLIAEENIQQYTKDIEFKNQYIEQTLNPYYVCIIGAHHPCAYELFPNLFSTELFPNRDIYLRLTTNDSSKLSYLQAMAMEIEDLACKQFYNIEISLQNNENFYKNMDFIIIIDDYFFEEKQKYFNTLLNEKIKLNKTYDEANLFDDERPPFQPEKMTYDLKKAFNYYQILANQIQSNIKATCQILIACSNSTMIATQAFIKTIKSIPTNNILGLARTIENQAKARIGKKLNADIK
;
A
#
# COMPACT_ATOMS: atom_id res chain seq x y z
N ASP A 1 23.33 57.54 1.14
CA ASP A 1 22.44 56.99 0.10
C ASP A 1 21.47 55.94 0.60
N TRP A 2 21.93 54.84 1.22
CA TRP A 2 21.05 53.81 1.77
C TRP A 2 20.04 54.31 2.82
N ASP A 3 20.49 55.07 3.83
CA ASP A 3 19.60 55.58 4.89
C ASP A 3 18.53 56.54 4.34
N ASN A 4 18.89 57.35 3.34
CA ASN A 4 17.97 58.26 2.68
C ASN A 4 16.90 57.49 1.87
N TRP A 5 17.30 56.39 1.22
CA TRP A 5 16.38 55.50 0.51
C TRP A 5 15.45 54.75 1.46
N ILE A 6 15.95 54.28 2.61
CA ILE A 6 15.11 53.66 3.64
C ILE A 6 14.07 54.66 4.15
N ASN A 7 14.49 55.88 4.51
CA ASN A 7 13.59 56.91 5.03
C ASN A 7 12.49 57.26 4.02
N SER A 8 12.81 57.36 2.72
CA SER A 8 11.81 57.65 1.70
C SER A 8 10.78 56.54 1.54
N ILE A 9 11.17 55.27 1.67
CA ILE A 9 10.24 54.13 1.65
C ILE A 9 9.32 54.14 2.89
N TYR A 10 9.87 54.37 4.08
CA TYR A 10 9.07 54.44 5.31
C TYR A 10 8.03 55.58 5.26
N GLU A 11 8.42 56.75 4.72
CA GLU A 11 7.51 57.88 4.51
C GLU A 11 6.43 57.56 3.47
N GLN A 12 6.81 56.97 2.32
CA GLN A 12 5.89 56.61 1.25
C GLN A 12 4.77 55.66 1.72
N TYR A 13 5.10 54.68 2.56
CA TYR A 13 4.15 53.68 3.04
C TYR A 13 3.56 53.98 4.42
N GLN A 14 3.92 55.12 5.02
CA GLN A 14 3.52 55.55 6.37
C GLN A 14 3.88 54.54 7.47
N TRP A 15 5.03 53.87 7.33
CA TRP A 15 5.51 52.92 8.33
C TRP A 15 6.22 53.64 9.47
N LYS A 16 5.95 53.22 10.71
CA LYS A 16 6.61 53.80 11.89
C LYS A 16 8.05 53.29 11.94
N SER A 17 9.01 54.20 12.04
CA SER A 17 10.44 53.89 12.16
C SER A 17 10.72 53.17 13.48
N THR A 18 10.68 51.84 13.49
CA THR A 18 11.13 51.02 14.61
C THR A 18 12.19 50.05 14.14
N LYS A 19 13.45 50.45 14.36
CA LYS A 19 14.74 49.77 14.10
C LYS A 19 15.35 49.94 12.69
N ARG A 20 16.61 50.39 12.70
CA ARG A 20 17.51 50.59 11.54
C ARG A 20 18.11 49.26 11.07
N SER A 21 17.27 48.33 10.63
CA SER A 21 17.70 47.05 10.03
C SER A 21 17.16 46.97 8.60
N SER A 22 17.83 46.21 7.72
CA SER A 22 17.40 46.01 6.33
C SER A 22 15.94 45.54 6.28
N PRO A 23 14.99 46.33 5.74
CA PRO A 23 13.57 45.99 5.75
C PRO A 23 13.27 44.99 4.63
N LEU A 24 12.66 43.87 5.01
CA LEU A 24 12.11 42.90 4.08
C LEU A 24 10.64 43.28 3.82
N ILE A 25 10.38 43.62 2.56
CA ILE A 25 9.08 44.08 2.08
C ILE A 25 8.46 42.95 1.26
N TRP A 26 7.33 42.42 1.72
CA TRP A 26 6.56 41.45 0.94
C TRP A 26 5.57 42.18 0.05
N ARG A 27 5.51 41.78 -1.22
CA ARG A 27 4.54 42.30 -2.18
C ARG A 27 3.87 41.12 -2.89
N GLU A 28 2.55 41.08 -2.81
CA GLU A 28 1.76 40.10 -3.53
C GLU A 28 1.85 40.38 -5.05
N LEU A 29 2.32 39.38 -5.80
CA LEU A 29 2.52 39.45 -7.25
C LEU A 29 1.19 39.16 -8.00
N LEU A 30 0.22 40.05 -7.85
CA LEU A 30 -0.96 40.10 -8.72
C LEU A 30 -0.71 41.05 -9.89
N GLU A 31 -1.39 40.87 -11.04
CA GLU A 31 -1.21 41.73 -12.24
C GLU A 31 -1.45 43.23 -11.97
N ARG A 32 -2.12 43.59 -10.87
CA ARG A 32 -2.39 44.98 -10.46
C ARG A 32 -1.40 45.52 -9.42
N GLY A 33 -0.56 44.66 -8.86
CA GLY A 33 0.39 44.96 -7.79
C GLY A 33 -0.28 45.27 -6.45
N GLY A 34 -0.12 44.39 -5.45
CA GLY A 34 -0.61 44.64 -4.09
C GLY A 34 0.17 45.73 -3.35
N ARG A 35 -0.43 46.29 -2.28
CA ARG A 35 0.26 47.19 -1.33
C ARG A 35 1.38 46.38 -0.65
N GLY A 36 2.61 46.88 -0.67
CA GLY A 36 3.71 46.26 0.06
C GLY A 36 3.40 46.24 1.56
N THR A 37 3.66 45.11 2.22
CA THR A 37 3.55 44.94 3.67
C THR A 37 4.94 44.76 4.24
N LEU A 38 5.28 45.53 5.28
CA LEU A 38 6.55 45.37 5.99
C LEU A 38 6.49 44.10 6.83
N VAL A 39 7.33 43.12 6.51
CA VAL A 39 7.41 41.85 7.25
C VAL A 39 8.33 41.99 8.46
N GLY A 40 9.37 42.82 8.36
CA GLY A 40 10.38 42.99 9.39
C GLY A 40 11.76 43.03 8.77
N ASN A 41 12.79 42.57 9.48
CA ASN A 41 14.13 42.36 8.96
C ASN A 41 14.33 40.89 8.50
N LEU A 42 15.56 40.54 8.10
CA LEU A 42 15.89 39.18 7.64
C LEU A 42 15.63 38.12 8.73
N ASP A 43 15.92 38.44 9.99
CA ASP A 43 15.73 37.53 11.12
C ASP A 43 14.23 37.28 11.35
N ASP A 44 13.42 38.35 11.28
CA ASP A 44 11.96 38.26 11.41
C ASP A 44 11.33 37.40 10.28
N PHE A 45 11.86 37.51 9.05
CA PHE A 45 11.40 36.69 7.92
C PHE A 45 11.84 35.22 8.03
N GLN A 46 13.09 34.97 8.45
CA GLN A 46 13.57 33.61 8.65
C GLN A 46 12.80 32.90 9.77
N GLU A 47 12.45 33.61 10.83
CA GLU A 47 11.58 33.10 11.89
C GLU A 47 10.16 32.80 11.36
N TYR A 48 9.57 33.70 10.56
CA TYR A 48 8.28 33.45 9.91
C TYR A 48 8.30 32.20 9.02
N ALA A 49 9.33 32.06 8.18
CA ALA A 49 9.51 30.89 7.32
C ALA A 49 9.71 29.61 8.16
N GLN A 50 10.42 29.68 9.29
CA GLN A 50 10.59 28.54 10.20
C GLN A 50 9.26 28.12 10.85
N CYS A 51 8.46 29.07 11.35
CA CYS A 51 7.12 28.80 11.89
C CYS A 51 6.17 28.24 10.82
N TYR A 52 6.30 28.68 9.56
CA TYR A 52 5.44 28.26 8.46
C TYR A 52 5.81 26.89 7.87
N TYR A 53 7.11 26.62 7.68
CA TYR A 53 7.61 25.41 7.00
C TYR A 53 8.13 24.32 7.96
N GLY A 54 8.19 24.58 9.26
CA GLY A 54 8.34 23.52 10.28
C GLY A 54 9.75 22.99 10.54
N THR A 55 10.83 23.63 10.09
CA THR A 55 12.19 23.30 10.53
C THR A 55 12.44 23.86 11.93
N ILE A 56 12.24 23.04 12.95
CA ILE A 56 12.53 23.37 14.35
C ILE A 56 14.06 23.46 14.52
N LEU A 57 14.60 24.67 14.51
CA LEU A 57 15.87 24.97 15.17
C LEU A 57 15.52 25.71 16.46
N ASP A 58 15.55 24.99 17.58
CA ASP A 58 15.22 25.48 18.94
C ASP A 58 15.95 26.79 19.32
N HIS A 59 17.02 27.15 18.61
CA HIS A 59 17.86 28.30 18.93
C HIS A 59 17.34 29.66 18.42
N PHE A 60 16.42 29.67 17.45
CA PHE A 60 15.90 30.92 16.87
C PHE A 60 14.55 31.36 17.45
N MET A 61 13.84 30.47 18.16
CA MET A 61 12.47 30.70 18.62
C MET A 61 12.34 31.60 19.87
N THR A 62 13.41 32.12 20.43
CA THR A 62 13.35 32.88 21.69
C THR A 62 12.75 34.28 21.56
N ASN A 63 12.61 34.82 20.34
CA ASN A 63 12.19 36.21 20.11
C ASN A 63 10.86 36.37 19.34
N SER A 64 10.16 35.29 18.98
CA SER A 64 8.89 35.39 18.24
C SER A 64 7.85 36.17 19.01
N SER A 65 7.24 37.15 18.35
CA SER A 65 6.03 37.77 18.89
C SER A 65 4.94 36.71 19.05
N ALA A 66 4.24 36.72 20.19
CA ALA A 66 3.14 35.79 20.46
C ALA A 66 2.09 35.76 19.33
N LEU A 67 1.93 36.88 18.61
CA LEU A 67 1.03 37.00 17.48
C LEU A 67 1.38 36.06 16.31
N PHE A 68 2.67 35.89 15.99
CA PHE A 68 3.07 35.02 14.87
C PHE A 68 2.90 33.54 15.19
N ARG A 69 3.14 33.15 16.44
CA ARG A 69 2.86 31.78 16.92
C ARG A 69 1.37 31.47 16.85
N LEU A 70 0.53 32.42 17.28
CA LEU A 70 -0.93 32.28 17.20
C LEU A 70 -1.41 32.10 15.75
N ILE A 71 -0.92 32.92 14.81
CA ILE A 71 -1.29 32.80 13.39
C ILE A 71 -0.84 31.45 12.80
N ALA A 72 0.36 30.99 13.14
CA ALA A 72 0.85 29.69 12.67
C ALA A 72 0.02 28.53 13.24
N GLU A 73 -0.27 28.57 14.55
CA GLU A 73 -1.14 27.59 15.22
C GLU A 73 -2.55 27.60 14.63
N GLU A 74 -3.16 28.77 14.42
CA GLU A 74 -4.49 28.92 13.80
C GLU A 74 -4.51 28.34 12.38
N ASN A 75 -3.48 28.59 11.57
CA ASN A 75 -3.39 28.06 10.22
C ASN A 75 -3.20 26.54 10.19
N ILE A 76 -2.37 25.97 11.07
CA ILE A 76 -2.21 24.52 11.21
C ILE A 76 -3.54 23.89 11.63
N GLN A 77 -4.23 24.49 12.60
CA GLN A 77 -5.54 24.03 13.04
C GLN A 77 -6.58 24.11 11.91
N GLN A 78 -6.59 25.19 11.14
CA GLN A 78 -7.51 25.35 10.02
C GLN A 78 -7.21 24.35 8.91
N TYR A 79 -5.94 24.15 8.54
CA TYR A 79 -5.54 23.14 7.58
C TYR A 79 -5.93 21.73 8.01
N THR A 80 -5.74 21.42 9.30
CA THR A 80 -6.17 20.13 9.87
C THR A 80 -7.68 19.96 9.76
N LYS A 81 -8.46 20.99 10.14
CA LYS A 81 -9.93 21.00 9.99
C LYS A 81 -10.36 20.86 8.53
N ASP A 82 -9.67 21.52 7.60
CA ASP A 82 -9.99 21.44 6.17
C ASP A 82 -9.69 20.05 5.59
N ILE A 83 -8.61 19.39 6.03
CA ILE A 83 -8.33 17.98 5.72
C ILE A 83 -9.43 17.09 6.30
N GLU A 84 -9.77 17.25 7.57
CA GLU A 84 -10.82 16.46 8.23
C GLU A 84 -12.17 16.62 7.51
N PHE A 85 -12.54 17.85 7.15
CA PHE A 85 -13.75 18.13 6.41
C PHE A 85 -13.74 17.51 5.01
N LYS A 86 -12.61 17.61 4.29
CA LYS A 86 -12.45 16.93 3.00
C LYS A 86 -12.55 15.41 3.14
N ASN A 87 -11.89 14.82 4.13
CA ASN A 87 -11.94 13.39 4.41
C ASN A 87 -13.36 12.95 4.76
N GLN A 88 -14.08 13.69 5.60
CA GLN A 88 -15.48 13.40 5.92
C GLN A 88 -16.39 13.51 4.69
N TYR A 89 -16.18 14.53 3.86
CA TYR A 89 -16.93 14.68 2.61
C TYR A 89 -16.65 13.50 1.66
N ILE A 90 -15.38 13.14 1.49
CA ILE A 90 -14.93 11.98 0.72
C ILE A 90 -15.57 10.71 1.26
N GLU A 91 -15.53 10.43 2.56
CA GLU A 91 -16.15 9.26 3.20
C GLU A 91 -17.67 9.21 3.04
N GLN A 92 -18.34 10.37 3.02
CA GLN A 92 -19.79 10.45 2.82
C GLN A 92 -20.19 10.27 1.35
N THR A 93 -19.31 10.59 0.41
CA THR A 93 -19.61 10.59 -1.04
C THR A 93 -19.07 9.35 -1.73
N LEU A 94 -17.99 8.76 -1.22
CA LEU A 94 -17.32 7.59 -1.77
C LEU A 94 -17.70 6.37 -0.95
N ASN A 95 -18.22 5.36 -1.63
CA ASN A 95 -18.46 4.04 -1.06
C ASN A 95 -17.41 3.08 -1.66
N PRO A 96 -16.18 3.07 -1.13
CA PRO A 96 -15.11 2.31 -1.73
C PRO A 96 -15.37 0.81 -1.61
N TYR A 97 -14.88 0.07 -2.59
CA TYR A 97 -14.93 -1.38 -2.64
C TYR A 97 -13.74 -1.95 -1.87
N TYR A 98 -14.01 -2.60 -0.74
CA TYR A 98 -12.97 -3.07 0.16
C TYR A 98 -12.43 -4.44 -0.28
N VAL A 99 -11.16 -4.46 -0.69
CA VAL A 99 -10.47 -5.66 -1.14
C VAL A 99 -9.35 -6.01 -0.18
N CYS A 100 -9.36 -7.22 0.36
CA CYS A 100 -8.30 -7.73 1.22
C CYS A 100 -7.44 -8.77 0.51
N ILE A 101 -6.11 -8.70 0.63
CA ILE A 101 -5.19 -9.76 0.22
C ILE A 101 -4.51 -10.32 1.46
N ILE A 102 -4.81 -11.59 1.76
CA ILE A 102 -4.24 -12.33 2.87
C ILE A 102 -3.01 -13.10 2.40
N GLY A 103 -1.89 -12.89 3.07
CA GLY A 103 -0.59 -13.41 2.64
C GLY A 103 0.04 -12.52 1.56
N ALA A 104 -0.14 -11.20 1.66
CA ALA A 104 0.33 -10.23 0.68
C ALA A 104 1.87 -10.19 0.52
N HIS A 105 2.62 -10.81 1.44
CA HIS A 105 4.07 -10.95 1.31
C HIS A 105 4.47 -12.04 0.29
N HIS A 106 3.51 -12.83 -0.19
CA HIS A 106 3.74 -13.85 -1.19
C HIS A 106 4.08 -13.20 -2.54
N PRO A 107 5.07 -13.70 -3.32
CA PRO A 107 5.51 -13.07 -4.57
C PRO A 107 4.38 -12.81 -5.57
N CYS A 108 3.41 -13.72 -5.68
CA CYS A 108 2.26 -13.54 -6.57
C CYS A 108 1.38 -12.34 -6.23
N ALA A 109 1.40 -11.83 -4.99
CA ALA A 109 0.60 -10.63 -4.64
C ALA A 109 1.08 -9.41 -5.43
N TYR A 110 2.40 -9.27 -5.60
CA TYR A 110 3.01 -8.16 -6.34
C TYR A 110 2.54 -8.09 -7.79
N GLU A 111 2.47 -9.25 -8.45
CA GLU A 111 2.03 -9.38 -9.85
C GLU A 111 0.53 -9.08 -10.04
N LEU A 112 -0.26 -9.11 -8.97
CA LEU A 112 -1.70 -8.87 -9.02
C LEU A 112 -2.05 -7.38 -9.02
N PHE A 113 -1.27 -6.50 -8.38
CA PHE A 113 -1.67 -5.11 -8.16
C PHE A 113 -1.97 -4.33 -9.44
N PRO A 114 -1.13 -4.36 -10.49
CA PRO A 114 -1.43 -3.62 -11.73
C PRO A 114 -2.75 -4.04 -12.37
N ASN A 115 -3.09 -5.34 -12.25
CA ASN A 115 -4.32 -5.89 -12.80
C ASN A 115 -5.53 -5.63 -11.89
N LEU A 116 -5.32 -5.54 -10.57
CA LEU A 116 -6.38 -5.30 -9.58
C LEU A 116 -7.06 -3.95 -9.79
N PHE A 117 -6.29 -2.93 -10.16
CA PHE A 117 -6.77 -1.58 -10.44
C PHE A 117 -7.17 -1.36 -11.91
N SER A 118 -7.32 -2.45 -12.68
CA SER A 118 -7.88 -2.39 -14.01
C SER A 118 -9.40 -2.30 -13.96
N THR A 119 -9.97 -1.54 -14.90
CA THR A 119 -11.42 -1.36 -15.02
C THR A 119 -12.16 -2.65 -15.42
N GLU A 120 -11.42 -3.71 -15.75
CA GLU A 120 -11.99 -5.01 -16.13
C GLU A 120 -12.46 -5.81 -14.92
N LEU A 121 -11.69 -5.81 -13.83
CA LEU A 121 -12.02 -6.63 -12.65
C LEU A 121 -13.11 -5.99 -11.79
N PHE A 122 -12.99 -4.69 -11.50
CA PHE A 122 -13.94 -3.94 -10.69
C PHE A 122 -14.36 -2.66 -11.40
N PRO A 123 -15.33 -2.73 -12.33
CA PRO A 123 -15.69 -1.59 -13.16
C PRO A 123 -16.25 -0.41 -12.35
N ASN A 124 -15.72 0.79 -12.57
CA ASN A 124 -16.18 2.06 -11.97
C ASN A 124 -16.28 2.02 -10.44
N ARG A 125 -15.34 1.34 -9.78
CA ARG A 125 -15.23 1.33 -8.32
C ARG A 125 -13.88 1.88 -7.87
N ASP A 126 -13.92 2.65 -6.80
CA ASP A 126 -12.74 3.04 -6.05
C ASP A 126 -12.41 1.92 -5.07
N ILE A 127 -11.15 1.51 -5.02
CA ILE A 127 -10.68 0.32 -4.33
C ILE A 127 -9.94 0.75 -3.06
N TYR A 128 -10.46 0.29 -1.93
CA TYR A 128 -9.75 0.35 -0.65
C TYR A 128 -9.03 -0.98 -0.45
N LEU A 129 -7.71 -0.95 -0.55
CA LEU A 129 -6.89 -2.16 -0.47
C LEU A 129 -6.44 -2.43 0.97
N ARG A 130 -6.51 -3.68 1.39
CA ARG A 130 -6.09 -4.14 2.71
C ARG A 130 -5.13 -5.31 2.57
N LEU A 131 -3.89 -5.14 3.00
CA LEU A 131 -2.85 -6.16 2.90
C LEU A 131 -2.58 -6.79 4.27
N THR A 132 -2.53 -8.12 4.33
CA THR A 132 -2.17 -8.81 5.58
C THR A 132 -1.05 -9.82 5.41
N THR A 133 -0.30 -10.00 6.50
CA THR A 133 0.75 -11.01 6.63
C THR A 133 0.62 -11.74 7.97
N ASN A 134 1.03 -13.01 8.00
CA ASN A 134 1.19 -13.80 9.22
C ASN A 134 2.58 -13.58 9.86
N ASP A 135 3.55 -13.04 9.10
CA ASP A 135 4.92 -12.79 9.53
C ASP A 135 5.14 -11.28 9.79
N SER A 136 5.39 -10.93 11.05
CA SER A 136 5.63 -9.55 11.49
C SER A 136 6.91 -8.96 10.91
N SER A 137 7.90 -9.78 10.55
CA SER A 137 9.13 -9.32 9.88
C SER A 137 8.87 -8.81 8.46
N LYS A 138 7.72 -9.19 7.85
CA LYS A 138 7.32 -8.75 6.51
C LYS A 138 6.50 -7.47 6.48
N LEU A 139 6.20 -6.86 7.64
CA LEU A 139 5.42 -5.62 7.66
C LEU A 139 6.15 -4.48 6.94
N SER A 140 7.46 -4.35 7.11
CA SER A 140 8.27 -3.35 6.39
C SER A 140 8.28 -3.59 4.87
N TYR A 141 8.30 -4.86 4.46
CA TYR A 141 8.17 -5.23 3.04
C TYR A 141 6.80 -4.83 2.48
N LEU A 142 5.71 -5.08 3.23
CA LEU A 142 4.38 -4.64 2.83
C LEU A 142 4.25 -3.12 2.78
N GLN A 143 4.94 -2.39 3.68
CA GLN A 143 4.98 -0.92 3.65
C GLN A 143 5.66 -0.42 2.38
N ALA A 144 6.82 -0.97 2.01
CA ALA A 144 7.49 -0.62 0.76
C ALA A 144 6.58 -0.92 -0.46
N MET A 145 5.92 -2.08 -0.46
CA MET A 145 4.96 -2.45 -1.50
C MET A 145 3.76 -1.51 -1.57
N ALA A 146 3.26 -1.01 -0.43
CA ALA A 146 2.19 -0.02 -0.40
C ALA A 146 2.62 1.31 -1.03
N MET A 147 3.83 1.78 -0.74
CA MET A 147 4.39 2.96 -1.39
C MET A 147 4.48 2.77 -2.91
N GLU A 148 4.93 1.61 -3.37
CA GLU A 148 4.97 1.30 -4.81
C GLU A 148 3.58 1.28 -5.45
N ILE A 149 2.55 0.79 -4.73
CA ILE A 149 1.16 0.79 -5.21
C ILE A 149 0.60 2.22 -5.29
N GLU A 150 0.88 3.06 -4.29
CA GLU A 150 0.50 4.48 -4.28
C GLU A 150 1.14 5.21 -5.47
N ASP A 151 2.40 4.91 -5.77
CA ASP A 151 3.15 5.47 -6.90
C ASP A 151 2.61 5.03 -8.27
N LEU A 152 1.80 3.96 -8.36
CA LEU A 152 1.13 3.58 -9.62
C LEU A 152 0.12 4.66 -10.08
N ALA A 153 -0.30 5.58 -9.19
CA ALA A 153 -1.23 6.67 -9.48
C ALA A 153 -2.50 6.20 -10.21
N CYS A 154 -2.99 5.01 -9.85
CA CYS A 154 -4.14 4.40 -10.50
C CYS A 154 -5.43 5.14 -10.12
N LYS A 155 -6.26 5.50 -11.11
CA LYS A 155 -7.52 6.23 -10.86
C LYS A 155 -8.48 5.49 -9.91
N GLN A 156 -8.50 4.15 -9.96
CA GLN A 156 -9.36 3.33 -9.11
C GLN A 156 -8.78 3.10 -7.72
N PHE A 157 -7.52 3.46 -7.47
CA PHE A 157 -6.92 3.29 -6.16
C PHE A 157 -7.37 4.42 -5.24
N TYR A 158 -7.95 4.07 -4.09
CA TYR A 158 -8.39 5.05 -3.09
C TYR A 158 -7.43 5.14 -1.91
N ASN A 159 -7.13 4.00 -1.28
CA ASN A 159 -6.26 3.94 -0.11
C ASN A 159 -5.75 2.50 0.09
N ILE A 160 -4.70 2.36 0.90
CA ILE A 160 -4.14 1.09 1.33
C ILE A 160 -3.89 1.06 2.84
N GLU A 161 -4.28 -0.03 3.49
CA GLU A 161 -3.92 -0.33 4.87
C GLU A 161 -3.14 -1.65 4.94
N ILE A 162 -2.28 -1.77 5.95
CA ILE A 162 -1.49 -2.97 6.21
C ILE A 162 -1.74 -3.42 7.64
N SER A 163 -1.88 -4.74 7.85
CA SER A 163 -1.95 -5.29 9.20
C SER A 163 -1.43 -6.72 9.30
N LEU A 164 -1.34 -7.21 10.53
CA LEU A 164 -1.16 -8.63 10.79
C LEU A 164 -2.50 -9.35 10.67
N GLN A 165 -2.46 -10.61 10.25
CA GLN A 165 -3.68 -11.42 10.05
C GLN A 165 -4.54 -11.60 11.30
N ASN A 166 -3.94 -11.52 12.49
CA ASN A 166 -4.64 -11.66 13.76
C ASN A 166 -5.48 -10.42 14.16
N ASN A 167 -5.40 -9.32 13.40
CA ASN A 167 -6.22 -8.14 13.65
C ASN A 167 -7.62 -8.33 13.06
N GLU A 168 -8.56 -8.85 13.85
CA GLU A 168 -9.91 -9.19 13.38
C GLU A 168 -10.69 -7.97 12.86
N ASN A 169 -10.45 -6.77 13.40
CA ASN A 169 -11.10 -5.53 12.94
C ASN A 169 -10.78 -5.21 11.48
N PHE A 170 -9.66 -5.73 10.96
CA PHE A 170 -9.22 -5.51 9.60
C PHE A 170 -10.16 -6.15 8.56
N TYR A 171 -10.95 -7.15 8.97
CA TYR A 171 -11.92 -7.84 8.11
C TYR A 171 -13.31 -7.19 8.13
N LYS A 172 -13.50 -6.08 8.86
CA LYS A 172 -14.77 -5.33 8.87
C LYS A 172 -15.06 -4.72 7.51
N ASN A 173 -16.31 -4.87 7.07
CA ASN A 173 -16.86 -4.30 5.83
C ASN A 173 -16.22 -4.78 4.51
N MET A 174 -15.45 -5.88 4.52
CA MET A 174 -14.81 -6.43 3.31
C MET A 174 -15.81 -6.83 2.24
N ASP A 175 -15.60 -6.36 1.00
CA ASP A 175 -16.33 -6.82 -0.19
C ASP A 175 -15.75 -8.09 -0.79
N PHE A 176 -14.42 -8.15 -0.85
CA PHE A 176 -13.70 -9.19 -1.54
C PHE A 176 -12.44 -9.55 -0.77
N ILE A 177 -12.17 -10.84 -0.56
CA ILE A 177 -10.97 -11.32 0.11
C ILE A 177 -10.27 -12.31 -0.81
N ILE A 178 -8.98 -12.08 -1.08
CA ILE A 178 -8.10 -12.97 -1.83
C ILE A 178 -7.13 -13.61 -0.83
N ILE A 179 -7.11 -14.94 -0.78
CA ILE A 179 -6.23 -15.69 0.12
C ILE A 179 -5.13 -16.30 -0.72
N ILE A 180 -3.93 -15.75 -0.60
CA ILE A 180 -2.72 -16.25 -1.25
C ILE A 180 -1.84 -16.98 -0.23
N ASP A 181 -2.05 -16.74 1.06
CA ASP A 181 -1.32 -17.40 2.14
C ASP A 181 -1.44 -18.94 2.04
N ASP A 182 -0.28 -19.59 1.98
CA ASP A 182 -0.19 -21.00 1.70
C ASP A 182 0.70 -21.69 2.73
N TYR A 183 0.09 -22.57 3.52
CA TYR A 183 0.73 -23.31 4.60
C TYR A 183 1.98 -24.08 4.14
N PHE A 184 1.97 -24.60 2.91
CA PHE A 184 3.09 -25.39 2.37
C PHE A 184 4.11 -24.54 1.60
N PHE A 185 3.94 -23.21 1.54
CA PHE A 185 4.79 -22.35 0.72
C PHE A 185 6.26 -22.43 1.11
N GLU A 186 6.59 -22.23 2.40
CA GLU A 186 7.98 -22.24 2.85
C GLU A 186 8.67 -23.58 2.64
N GLU A 187 7.97 -24.68 2.94
CA GLU A 187 8.50 -26.03 2.77
C GLU A 187 8.81 -26.30 1.29
N LYS A 188 7.91 -25.88 0.40
CA LYS A 188 8.10 -26.00 -1.05
C LYS A 188 9.26 -25.12 -1.53
N GLN A 189 9.40 -23.90 -1.01
CA GLN A 189 10.53 -23.03 -1.36
C GLN A 189 11.86 -23.63 -0.92
N LYS A 190 11.94 -24.17 0.30
CA LYS A 190 13.13 -24.90 0.77
C LYS A 190 13.46 -26.08 -0.15
N TYR A 191 12.46 -26.87 -0.52
CA TYR A 191 12.64 -27.99 -1.45
C TYR A 191 13.14 -27.54 -2.83
N PHE A 192 12.54 -26.50 -3.42
CA PHE A 192 13.00 -25.94 -4.71
C PHE A 192 14.43 -25.40 -4.64
N ASN A 193 14.79 -24.72 -3.56
CA ASN A 193 16.15 -24.23 -3.38
C ASN A 193 17.17 -25.38 -3.29
N THR A 194 16.82 -26.48 -2.61
CA THR A 194 17.66 -27.69 -2.59
C THR A 194 17.85 -28.28 -3.99
N LEU A 195 16.76 -28.42 -4.76
CA LEU A 195 16.83 -28.90 -6.15
C LEU A 195 17.66 -27.97 -7.05
N LEU A 196 17.54 -26.66 -6.88
CA LEU A 196 18.32 -25.69 -7.64
C LEU A 196 19.82 -25.78 -7.29
N ASN A 197 20.14 -25.94 -6.00
CA ASN A 197 21.52 -26.14 -5.54
C ASN A 197 22.12 -27.45 -6.07
N GLU A 198 21.33 -28.54 -6.07
CA GLU A 198 21.73 -29.80 -6.71
C GLU A 198 21.96 -29.61 -8.21
N LYS A 199 21.05 -28.92 -8.92
CA LYS A 199 21.24 -28.60 -10.34
C LYS A 199 22.50 -27.77 -10.59
N ILE A 200 22.78 -26.75 -9.78
CA ILE A 200 24.01 -25.94 -9.91
C ILE A 200 25.25 -26.80 -9.66
N LYS A 201 25.22 -27.69 -8.66
CA LYS A 201 26.30 -28.64 -8.37
C LYS A 201 26.52 -29.60 -9.54
N LEU A 202 25.44 -30.13 -10.11
CA LEU A 202 25.48 -31.01 -11.27
C LEU A 202 25.95 -30.26 -12.51
N ASN A 203 25.46 -29.06 -12.81
CA ASN A 203 25.94 -28.24 -13.93
C ASN A 203 27.44 -27.94 -13.82
N LYS A 204 27.97 -27.63 -12.62
CA LYS A 204 29.43 -27.54 -12.41
C LYS A 204 30.18 -28.85 -12.70
N THR A 205 29.51 -29.98 -12.64
CA THR A 205 30.04 -31.32 -12.95
C THR A 205 29.80 -31.72 -14.42
N TYR A 206 28.81 -31.10 -15.10
CA TYR A 206 28.33 -31.43 -16.45
C TYR A 206 28.55 -30.32 -17.48
N ASP A 207 29.19 -29.19 -17.14
CA ASP A 207 29.74 -28.25 -18.13
C ASP A 207 30.83 -28.93 -19.02
N GLU A 208 31.25 -30.15 -18.68
CA GLU A 208 32.06 -31.03 -19.55
C GLU A 208 31.22 -31.89 -20.52
N ALA A 209 29.89 -31.90 -20.41
CA ALA A 209 28.98 -32.69 -21.24
C ALA A 209 27.61 -32.01 -21.40
N ASN A 210 27.47 -31.14 -22.40
CA ASN A 210 26.23 -30.48 -22.87
C ASN A 210 25.00 -31.41 -22.89
N LEU A 211 24.20 -31.54 -21.82
CA LEU A 211 23.10 -32.51 -21.81
C LEU A 211 21.77 -32.10 -21.16
N PHE A 212 21.54 -30.85 -20.72
CA PHE A 212 20.23 -30.48 -20.15
C PHE A 212 19.75 -29.07 -20.56
N ASP A 213 18.90 -29.01 -21.59
CA ASP A 213 18.17 -27.82 -22.06
C ASP A 213 16.93 -27.47 -21.21
N ASP A 214 16.54 -28.29 -20.21
CA ASP A 214 15.36 -28.01 -19.40
C ASP A 214 15.71 -27.16 -18.15
N GLU A 215 15.22 -25.92 -18.14
CA GLU A 215 15.56 -24.88 -17.16
C GLU A 215 15.19 -25.21 -15.71
N ARG A 216 14.30 -26.16 -15.42
CA ARG A 216 13.94 -26.56 -14.03
C ARG A 216 13.74 -28.07 -13.89
N PRO A 217 14.30 -28.72 -12.85
CA PRO A 217 14.00 -30.12 -12.56
C PRO A 217 12.49 -30.30 -12.30
N PRO A 218 11.87 -31.38 -12.80
CA PRO A 218 10.45 -31.61 -12.62
C PRO A 218 10.10 -31.69 -11.14
N PHE A 219 9.09 -30.93 -10.71
CA PHE A 219 8.56 -30.98 -9.34
C PHE A 219 8.06 -32.40 -9.04
N GLN A 220 8.60 -33.05 -8.01
CA GLN A 220 8.25 -34.40 -7.57
C GLN A 220 7.45 -34.34 -6.24
N PRO A 221 6.11 -34.14 -6.30
CA PRO A 221 5.28 -33.96 -5.10
C PRO A 221 5.30 -35.18 -4.16
N GLU A 222 5.59 -36.37 -4.68
CA GLU A 222 5.69 -37.62 -3.91
C GLU A 222 6.82 -37.60 -2.86
N LYS A 223 7.80 -36.70 -3.01
CA LYS A 223 8.89 -36.51 -2.05
C LYS A 223 8.55 -35.54 -0.91
N MET A 224 7.41 -34.84 -0.98
CA MET A 224 6.96 -33.94 0.08
C MET A 224 5.98 -34.68 1.01
N THR A 225 6.24 -34.63 2.32
CA THR A 225 5.31 -35.16 3.33
C THR A 225 4.33 -34.07 3.75
N TYR A 226 3.13 -34.06 3.18
CA TYR A 226 2.12 -33.07 3.51
C TYR A 226 1.34 -33.46 4.78
N ASP A 227 1.47 -32.67 5.86
CA ASP A 227 0.60 -32.78 7.03
C ASP A 227 -0.74 -32.07 6.77
N LEU A 228 -1.64 -32.77 6.07
CA LEU A 228 -2.94 -32.23 5.67
C LEU A 228 -3.81 -31.83 6.87
N LYS A 229 -3.64 -32.50 8.02
CA LYS A 229 -4.42 -32.21 9.23
C LYS A 229 -3.99 -30.86 9.82
N LYS A 230 -2.68 -30.60 9.90
CA LYS A 230 -2.18 -29.28 10.33
C LYS A 230 -2.57 -28.18 9.36
N ALA A 231 -2.43 -28.42 8.06
CA ALA A 231 -2.85 -27.45 7.05
C ALA A 231 -4.34 -27.11 7.18
N PHE A 232 -5.20 -28.12 7.31
CA PHE A 232 -6.63 -27.92 7.52
C PHE A 232 -6.90 -27.09 8.78
N ASN A 233 -6.29 -27.43 9.93
CA ASN A 233 -6.44 -26.69 11.17
C ASN A 233 -5.97 -25.23 11.06
N TYR A 234 -4.86 -24.98 10.37
CA TYR A 234 -4.35 -23.65 10.09
C TYR A 234 -5.40 -22.80 9.34
N TYR A 235 -5.97 -23.33 8.26
CA TYR A 235 -7.01 -22.62 7.52
C TYR A 235 -8.31 -22.45 8.31
N GLN A 236 -8.64 -23.37 9.22
CA GLN A 236 -9.78 -23.18 10.12
C GLN A 236 -9.58 -22.02 11.09
N ILE A 237 -8.37 -21.86 11.63
CA ILE A 237 -8.04 -20.73 12.51
C ILE A 237 -8.18 -19.42 11.75
N LEU A 238 -7.61 -19.33 10.54
CA LEU A 238 -7.72 -18.15 9.69
C LEU A 238 -9.18 -17.84 9.34
N ALA A 239 -9.96 -18.85 8.96
CA ALA A 239 -11.38 -18.70 8.65
C ALA A 239 -12.20 -18.19 9.85
N ASN A 240 -11.89 -18.64 11.08
CA ASN A 240 -12.54 -18.16 12.29
C ASN A 240 -12.26 -16.67 12.55
N GLN A 241 -11.02 -16.22 12.35
CA GLN A 241 -10.64 -14.81 12.51
C GLN A 241 -11.37 -13.90 11.53
N ILE A 242 -11.58 -14.38 10.30
CA ILE A 242 -12.30 -13.63 9.26
C ILE A 242 -13.81 -13.60 9.57
N GLN A 243 -14.39 -14.73 9.98
CA GLN A 243 -15.83 -14.85 10.20
C GLN A 243 -16.37 -13.85 11.23
N SER A 244 -15.59 -13.45 12.24
CA SER A 244 -16.08 -12.62 13.34
C SER A 244 -16.56 -11.23 12.89
N ASN A 245 -16.02 -10.70 11.79
CA ASN A 245 -16.25 -9.32 11.35
C ASN A 245 -16.64 -9.16 9.87
N ILE A 246 -16.73 -10.27 9.13
CA ILE A 246 -17.06 -10.25 7.69
C ILE A 246 -18.55 -9.97 7.44
N LYS A 247 -18.85 -9.25 6.36
CA LYS A 247 -20.23 -9.03 5.91
C LYS A 247 -20.79 -10.23 5.14
N ALA A 248 -22.10 -10.44 5.23
CA ALA A 248 -22.80 -11.56 4.59
C ALA A 248 -22.63 -11.62 3.06
N THR A 249 -22.40 -10.48 2.41
CA THR A 249 -22.25 -10.35 0.96
C THR A 249 -20.80 -10.50 0.46
N CYS A 250 -19.82 -10.63 1.37
CA CYS A 250 -18.42 -10.74 0.99
C CYS A 250 -18.17 -11.98 0.13
N GLN A 251 -17.29 -11.85 -0.85
CA GLN A 251 -16.76 -12.95 -1.64
C GLN A 251 -15.33 -13.27 -1.20
N ILE A 252 -15.00 -14.55 -1.16
CA ILE A 252 -13.68 -15.06 -0.78
C ILE A 252 -13.14 -15.92 -1.92
N LEU A 253 -12.01 -15.50 -2.48
CA LEU A 253 -11.25 -16.24 -3.47
C LEU A 253 -10.00 -16.83 -2.82
N ILE A 254 -9.90 -18.16 -2.83
CA ILE A 254 -8.78 -18.91 -2.29
C ILE A 254 -7.85 -19.25 -3.45
N ALA A 255 -6.69 -18.61 -3.47
CA ALA A 255 -5.67 -18.69 -4.52
C ALA A 255 -4.33 -19.24 -3.99
N CYS A 256 -4.36 -20.04 -2.91
CA CYS A 256 -3.18 -20.74 -2.40
C CYS A 256 -2.56 -21.61 -3.50
N SER A 257 -1.22 -21.68 -3.58
CA SER A 257 -0.53 -22.37 -4.66
C SER A 257 -0.59 -23.91 -4.58
N ASN A 258 -0.64 -24.47 -3.37
CA ASN A 258 -0.46 -25.92 -3.13
C ASN A 258 -1.62 -26.56 -2.37
N SER A 259 -2.41 -25.76 -1.69
CA SER A 259 -3.36 -26.19 -0.67
C SER A 259 -4.79 -25.73 -0.97
N THR A 260 -5.05 -25.24 -2.19
CA THR A 260 -6.31 -24.59 -2.59
C THR A 260 -7.54 -25.41 -2.20
N MET A 261 -7.55 -26.72 -2.48
CA MET A 261 -8.69 -27.58 -2.15
C MET A 261 -8.91 -27.74 -0.64
N ILE A 262 -7.84 -27.94 0.12
CA ILE A 262 -7.91 -28.14 1.58
C ILE A 262 -8.29 -26.84 2.26
N ALA A 263 -7.69 -25.72 1.84
CA ALA A 263 -8.05 -24.39 2.28
C ALA A 263 -9.54 -24.11 1.98
N THR A 264 -10.00 -24.36 0.75
CA THR A 264 -11.41 -24.18 0.36
C THR A 264 -12.34 -25.01 1.23
N GLN A 265 -12.01 -26.28 1.46
CA GLN A 265 -12.82 -27.15 2.30
C GLN A 265 -12.85 -26.68 3.77
N ALA A 266 -11.72 -26.22 4.30
CA ALA A 266 -11.63 -25.68 5.65
C ALA A 266 -12.50 -24.43 5.80
N PHE A 267 -12.42 -23.51 4.83
CA PHE A 267 -13.22 -22.28 4.80
C PHE A 267 -14.72 -22.57 4.70
N ILE A 268 -15.15 -23.46 3.81
CA ILE A 268 -16.58 -23.85 3.70
C ILE A 268 -17.10 -24.50 4.99
N LYS A 269 -16.26 -25.31 5.65
CA LYS A 269 -16.65 -25.98 6.90
C LYS A 269 -16.74 -25.00 8.06
N THR A 270 -15.84 -24.04 8.14
CA THR A 270 -15.75 -23.09 9.26
C THR A 270 -16.68 -21.91 9.07
N ILE A 271 -16.68 -21.27 7.90
CA ILE A 271 -17.44 -20.04 7.67
C ILE A 271 -18.93 -20.36 7.48
N LYS A 272 -19.77 -19.76 8.35
CA LYS A 272 -21.23 -19.84 8.34
C LYS A 272 -21.91 -18.48 8.14
N SER A 273 -21.16 -17.39 8.24
CA SER A 273 -21.69 -16.02 8.11
C SER A 273 -21.99 -15.63 6.66
N ILE A 274 -21.39 -16.29 5.67
CA ILE A 274 -21.61 -16.04 4.24
C ILE A 274 -22.10 -17.32 3.53
N PRO A 275 -22.83 -17.18 2.40
CA PRO A 275 -23.21 -18.32 1.58
C PRO A 275 -21.98 -19.09 1.06
N THR A 276 -22.07 -20.42 0.97
CA THR A 276 -20.97 -21.26 0.48
C THR A 276 -20.56 -20.92 -0.96
N ASN A 277 -21.50 -20.42 -1.78
CA ASN A 277 -21.24 -20.01 -3.16
C ASN A 277 -20.31 -18.78 -3.26
N ASN A 278 -20.16 -18.03 -2.16
CA ASN A 278 -19.25 -16.90 -2.10
C ASN A 278 -17.81 -17.32 -1.78
N ILE A 279 -17.55 -18.60 -1.49
CA ILE A 279 -16.22 -19.13 -1.19
C ILE A 279 -15.75 -19.96 -2.40
N LEU A 280 -14.76 -19.46 -3.11
CA LEU A 280 -14.30 -20.02 -4.38
C LEU A 280 -12.82 -20.43 -4.30
N GLY A 281 -12.50 -21.66 -4.66
CA GLY A 281 -11.12 -22.11 -4.88
C GLY A 281 -10.66 -21.84 -6.31
N LEU A 282 -9.51 -21.21 -6.49
CA LEU A 282 -8.97 -20.88 -7.80
C LEU A 282 -8.32 -22.10 -8.46
N ALA A 283 -9.03 -22.71 -9.42
CA ALA A 283 -8.49 -23.79 -10.26
C ALA A 283 -8.01 -23.31 -11.65
N ARG A 284 -8.19 -22.02 -11.96
CA ARG A 284 -8.00 -21.44 -13.31
C ARG A 284 -6.58 -21.59 -13.82
N THR A 285 -5.57 -21.55 -12.95
CA THR A 285 -4.16 -21.74 -13.33
C THR A 285 -3.92 -23.13 -13.93
N ILE A 286 -4.49 -24.18 -13.32
CA ILE A 286 -4.39 -25.55 -13.81
C ILE A 286 -5.17 -25.70 -15.11
N GLU A 287 -6.36 -25.10 -15.20
CA GLU A 287 -7.17 -25.08 -16.42
C GLU A 287 -6.40 -24.45 -17.59
N ASN A 288 -5.78 -23.27 -17.37
CA ASN A 288 -5.02 -22.56 -18.38
C ASN A 288 -3.77 -23.34 -18.82
N GLN A 289 -3.08 -24.01 -17.89
CA GLN A 289 -1.95 -24.90 -18.21
C GLN A 289 -2.39 -26.10 -19.03
N ALA A 290 -3.52 -26.72 -18.69
CA ALA A 290 -4.09 -27.83 -19.45
C ALA A 290 -4.48 -27.39 -20.87
N LYS A 291 -5.16 -26.25 -21.00
CA LYS A 291 -5.46 -25.62 -22.30
C LYS A 291 -4.20 -25.40 -23.10
N ALA A 292 -3.19 -24.71 -22.57
CA ALA A 292 -1.94 -24.44 -23.28
C ALA A 292 -1.25 -25.72 -23.78
N ARG A 293 -1.22 -26.79 -22.96
CA ARG A 293 -0.66 -28.08 -23.36
C ARG A 293 -1.45 -28.75 -24.49
N ILE A 294 -2.78 -28.70 -24.42
CA ILE A 294 -3.66 -29.22 -25.46
C ILE A 294 -3.47 -28.43 -26.75
N GLY A 295 -3.43 -27.10 -26.69
CA GLY A 295 -3.23 -26.22 -27.84
C GLY A 295 -1.91 -26.48 -28.54
N LYS A 296 -0.83 -26.62 -27.75
CA LYS A 296 0.50 -27.01 -28.27
C LYS A 296 0.46 -28.37 -28.96
N LYS A 297 -0.27 -29.35 -28.40
CA LYS A 297 -0.34 -30.70 -28.98
C LYS A 297 -1.21 -30.75 -30.24
N LEU A 298 -2.23 -29.91 -30.33
CA LEU A 298 -3.17 -29.84 -31.45
C LEU A 298 -2.78 -28.79 -32.51
N ASN A 299 -1.72 -28.00 -32.31
CA ASN A 299 -1.37 -26.82 -33.12
C ASN A 299 -2.56 -25.88 -33.33
N ALA A 300 -3.38 -25.69 -32.29
CA ALA A 300 -4.56 -24.84 -32.33
C ALA A 300 -4.36 -23.63 -31.40
N ASP A 301 -4.79 -22.46 -31.87
CA ASP A 301 -4.81 -21.25 -31.05
C ASP A 301 -5.99 -21.34 -30.07
N ILE A 302 -5.69 -21.35 -28.77
CA ILE A 302 -6.70 -21.44 -27.70
C ILE A 302 -6.81 -20.06 -27.09
N LYS A 303 -7.65 -19.22 -27.70
CA LYS A 303 -8.19 -18.01 -27.08
C LYS A 303 -9.46 -18.35 -26.31
#